data_AF-A0A1I1YT57-F1
#
_entry.id   AF-A0A1I1YT57-F1
#
_cell.length_a   1.000
_cell.length_b   1.000
_cell.length_c   1.000
_cell.angle_alpha   90.00
_cell.angle_beta   90.00
_cell.angle_gamma   90.00
#
_symmetry.space_group_name_H-M   'P 1'
#
loop_
_entity.id
_entity.type
_entity.pdbx_description
1 polymer ?
#
loop_
_entity_poly.entity_id
_entity_poly.type
_entity_poly.pdbx_seq_one_letter_code
_entity_poly.pdbx_strand_id
1 'polypeptide(L)'
;MISNFFEAIGGFFQEAFKNMRDLTQLENGGEILYTAVARWVFIFLALFILIRMILSLLSCKNPSEVWAYFHIDKGEDSYSIPITHWENVIGRGKSSDLRIEDRAVSRSHGTISRNNDGDWEYMDFGSTNGALINGNPTKAFVSEPIEPGDIITVGRTDCTIFPISVEEKNNNIKLRKEDTRFTSPWSTLIAITLFQIGALVQLKIALAEAFVSGIVVGFMGLSAIMWAYVIFMKTLRRKGLEMELIAFFLSTLSLAVTASKYPDAVFKQFIAIALGVGIFFVMCTLLRNLERTQDLRKFMLAAAVLLFLVNLAIARTKFGAANWIQIGGVSLQPSEIVKLAYIWVGSATLNNLMNKKDNLIFMLFSGFCFGCLALMGDFGTAMIFFVSFLIISFLRTGDFTRLIVVVGIAGVGGLMVLKFKAYVAQRFATWLHVWDYADTAGFQQTRGLTAAASGGLVGVGAGKGWLSEIPASDTDLVFPLMIEEWGLIIAVLAILAIITLSIFAVRSILAGRSTFYTIAACSAMSMFIFQTALNVFGATDILPFTGVTFPFLSNGGTSMIASWGLLAFLKSADTRQNASFAISLSNKGLYIDGGEA
;
A
#
# COMPACT_ATOMS: atom_id res chain seq x y z
N MET A 1 26.70 13.75 27.21
CA MET A 1 26.72 13.55 25.75
C MET A 1 25.31 13.64 25.14
N ILE A 2 24.29 12.99 25.73
CA ILE A 2 22.89 13.10 25.26
C ILE A 2 22.26 14.46 25.60
N SER A 3 22.53 15.05 26.78
CA SER A 3 22.01 16.41 27.12
C SER A 3 22.55 17.50 26.19
N ASN A 4 23.86 17.46 25.88
CA ASN A 4 24.48 18.41 24.94
C ASN A 4 23.93 18.28 23.52
N PHE A 5 23.43 17.11 23.11
CA PHE A 5 22.78 16.93 21.82
C PHE A 5 21.38 17.56 21.80
N PHE A 6 20.60 17.42 22.88
CA PHE A 6 19.29 18.08 23.00
C PHE A 6 19.40 19.61 23.19
N GLU A 7 20.41 20.11 23.89
CA GLU A 7 20.72 21.55 23.96
C GLU A 7 21.22 22.09 22.62
N ALA A 8 22.04 21.35 21.88
CA ALA A 8 22.46 21.73 20.53
C ALA A 8 21.28 21.76 19.54
N ILE A 9 20.33 20.83 19.67
CA ILE A 9 19.08 20.84 18.89
C ILE A 9 18.20 22.03 19.30
N GLY A 10 18.04 22.29 20.60
CA GLY A 10 17.27 23.43 21.11
C GLY A 10 17.87 24.77 20.66
N GLY A 11 19.18 24.92 20.74
CA GLY A 11 19.93 26.07 20.24
C GLY A 11 19.84 26.21 18.73
N PHE A 12 19.99 25.12 17.97
CA PHE A 12 19.77 25.12 16.52
C PHE A 12 18.36 25.57 16.15
N PHE A 13 17.32 25.10 16.85
CA PHE A 13 15.94 25.52 16.58
C PHE A 13 15.70 26.97 16.96
N GLN A 14 16.23 27.46 18.09
CA GLN A 14 16.11 28.87 18.48
C GLN A 14 16.86 29.81 17.52
N GLU A 15 18.04 29.41 17.06
CA GLU A 15 18.88 30.18 16.14
C GLU A 15 18.32 30.13 14.71
N ALA A 16 17.75 29.00 14.29
CA ALA A 16 16.93 28.91 13.08
C ALA A 16 15.69 29.82 13.18
N PHE A 17 15.02 29.88 14.34
CA PHE A 17 13.87 30.77 14.56
C PHE A 17 14.25 32.25 14.55
N LYS A 18 15.43 32.59 15.09
CA LYS A 18 16.00 33.94 15.13
C LYS A 18 16.46 34.39 13.73
N ASN A 19 17.22 33.57 13.03
CA ASN A 19 17.60 33.83 11.63
C ASN A 19 16.39 33.92 10.70
N MET A 20 15.32 33.15 10.99
CA MET A 20 14.03 33.24 10.29
C MET A 20 13.28 34.54 10.61
N ARG A 21 13.48 35.15 11.78
CA ARG A 21 12.92 36.47 12.14
C ARG A 21 13.66 37.61 11.45
N ASP A 22 14.98 37.48 11.31
CA ASP A 22 15.83 38.48 10.66
C ASP A 22 15.70 38.45 9.12
N LEU A 23 15.47 37.27 8.52
CA LEU A 23 15.18 37.13 7.09
C LEU A 23 13.81 37.68 6.68
N THR A 24 12.83 37.71 7.60
CA THR A 24 11.48 38.26 7.37
C THR A 24 11.41 39.80 7.43
N GLN A 25 12.52 40.51 7.70
CA GLN A 25 12.56 41.98 7.76
C GLN A 25 13.08 42.65 6.47
N LEU A 26 13.43 41.88 5.43
CA LEU A 26 13.85 42.43 4.14
C LEU A 26 12.63 42.75 3.27
N GLU A 27 12.36 44.05 3.07
CA GLU A 27 11.37 44.60 2.13
C GLU A 27 11.30 43.77 0.83
N ASN A 28 10.10 43.28 0.48
CA ASN A 28 9.61 42.60 -0.74
C ASN A 28 10.58 41.81 -1.67
N GLY A 29 11.77 42.32 -1.99
CA GLY A 29 12.81 41.64 -2.74
C GLY A 29 13.44 40.43 -2.02
N GLY A 30 13.55 40.44 -0.68
CA GLY A 30 14.08 39.32 0.08
C GLY A 30 13.21 38.06 0.00
N GLU A 31 11.89 38.23 0.06
CA GLU A 31 10.91 37.15 -0.05
C GLU A 31 10.85 36.54 -1.45
N ILE A 32 10.95 37.38 -2.48
CA ILE A 32 10.99 36.95 -3.89
C ILE A 32 12.27 36.14 -4.14
N LEU A 33 13.42 36.63 -3.68
CA LEU A 33 14.70 35.95 -3.82
C LEU A 33 14.71 34.62 -3.07
N TYR A 34 14.23 34.60 -1.82
CA TYR A 34 14.09 33.37 -1.04
C TYR A 34 13.20 32.36 -1.78
N THR A 35 12.03 32.80 -2.23
CA THR A 35 11.08 31.95 -2.95
C THR A 35 11.72 31.38 -4.23
N ALA A 36 12.47 32.18 -4.98
CA ALA A 36 13.13 31.75 -6.21
C ALA A 36 14.19 30.67 -5.95
N VAL A 37 15.01 30.84 -4.90
CA VAL A 37 16.04 29.87 -4.51
C VAL A 37 15.41 28.62 -3.90
N ALA A 38 14.44 28.78 -3.00
CA ALA A 38 13.80 27.70 -2.26
C ALA A 38 13.14 26.68 -3.20
N ARG A 39 12.48 27.13 -4.27
CA ARG A 39 11.88 26.24 -5.28
C ARG A 39 12.88 25.24 -5.86
N TRP A 40 14.08 25.70 -6.23
CA TRP A 40 15.14 24.82 -6.73
C TRP A 40 15.66 23.88 -5.64
N VAL A 41 15.87 24.39 -4.43
CA VAL A 41 16.30 23.57 -3.28
C VAL A 41 15.31 22.44 -3.00
N PHE A 42 14.00 22.71 -3.04
CA PHE A 42 12.97 21.69 -2.86
C PHE A 42 13.03 20.60 -3.93
N ILE A 43 13.25 20.97 -5.20
CA ILE A 43 13.40 20.00 -6.29
C ILE A 43 14.62 19.10 -6.05
N PHE A 44 15.78 19.68 -5.72
CA PHE A 44 16.99 18.89 -5.46
C PHE A 44 16.83 17.96 -4.25
N LEU A 45 16.22 18.45 -3.16
CA LEU A 45 15.93 17.63 -1.98
C LEU A 45 14.94 16.50 -2.32
N ALA A 46 13.84 16.80 -3.02
CA ALA A 46 12.85 15.81 -3.42
C ALA A 46 13.46 14.74 -4.33
N LEU A 47 14.27 15.13 -5.33
CA LEU A 47 15.02 14.22 -6.19
C LEU A 47 15.97 13.35 -5.36
N PHE A 48 16.76 13.94 -4.47
CA PHE A 48 17.69 13.20 -3.62
C PHE A 48 16.98 12.18 -2.73
N ILE A 49 15.87 12.58 -2.09
CA ILE A 49 15.07 11.71 -1.23
C ILE A 49 14.52 10.53 -2.05
N LEU A 50 13.79 10.82 -3.14
CA LEU A 50 13.07 9.78 -3.86
C LEU A 50 13.98 8.92 -4.73
N ILE A 51 14.94 9.46 -5.48
CA ILE A 51 15.87 8.66 -6.28
C ILE A 51 16.59 7.65 -5.38
N ARG A 52 17.06 8.08 -4.21
CA ARG A 52 17.75 7.20 -3.28
C ARG A 52 16.85 6.08 -2.77
N MET A 53 15.60 6.38 -2.39
CA MET A 53 14.65 5.35 -1.94
C MET A 53 14.26 4.39 -3.07
N ILE A 54 14.02 4.93 -4.27
CA ILE A 54 13.67 4.15 -5.47
C ILE A 54 14.81 3.21 -5.84
N LEU A 55 16.05 3.70 -5.93
CA LEU A 55 17.21 2.87 -6.24
C LEU A 55 17.46 1.80 -5.18
N SER A 56 17.25 2.12 -3.89
CA SER A 56 17.35 1.15 -2.78
C SER A 56 16.34 0.02 -2.94
N LEU A 57 15.07 0.34 -3.21
CA LEU A 57 14.02 -0.66 -3.43
C LEU A 57 14.23 -1.47 -4.71
N LEU A 58 14.70 -0.84 -5.79
CA LEU A 58 14.90 -1.51 -7.08
C LEU A 58 16.19 -2.35 -7.17
N SER A 59 17.21 -2.03 -6.37
CA SER A 59 18.47 -2.77 -6.39
C SER A 59 18.45 -4.05 -5.56
N CYS A 60 17.42 -4.26 -4.73
CA CYS A 60 17.29 -5.45 -3.89
C CYS A 60 17.02 -6.72 -4.72
N LYS A 61 17.88 -7.72 -4.61
CA LYS A 61 17.62 -9.06 -5.16
C LYS A 61 16.98 -9.93 -4.10
N ASN A 62 16.02 -10.75 -4.52
CA ASN A 62 15.36 -11.75 -3.69
C ASN A 62 15.52 -13.09 -4.42
N PRO A 63 16.65 -13.80 -4.24
CA PRO A 63 16.84 -15.11 -4.86
C PRO A 63 15.84 -16.11 -4.29
N SER A 64 15.31 -16.99 -5.15
CA SER A 64 14.50 -18.14 -4.72
C SER A 64 15.39 -19.12 -3.96
N GLU A 65 15.12 -19.32 -2.68
CA GLU A 65 15.84 -20.28 -1.83
C GLU A 65 15.19 -21.67 -1.96
N VAL A 66 16.00 -22.73 -2.06
CA VAL A 66 15.51 -24.11 -1.94
C VAL A 66 15.43 -24.47 -0.45
N TRP A 67 14.27 -24.93 0.03
CA TRP A 67 14.09 -25.31 1.44
C TRP A 67 14.01 -26.82 1.68
N ALA A 68 13.58 -27.56 0.67
CA ALA A 68 13.50 -29.01 0.70
C ALA A 68 13.44 -29.55 -0.75
N TYR A 69 13.62 -30.85 -0.89
CA TYR A 69 13.39 -31.56 -2.13
C TYR A 69 12.16 -32.45 -1.98
N PHE A 70 11.20 -32.30 -2.90
CA PHE A 70 10.04 -33.18 -3.01
C PHE A 70 10.41 -34.34 -3.93
N HIS A 71 10.62 -35.51 -3.34
CA HIS A 71 10.93 -36.73 -4.06
C HIS A 71 9.66 -37.45 -4.48
N ILE A 72 9.59 -37.84 -5.75
CA ILE A 72 8.46 -38.55 -6.34
C ILE A 72 8.96 -39.94 -6.72
N ASP A 73 8.42 -40.98 -6.09
CA ASP A 73 8.82 -42.35 -6.33
C ASP A 73 8.02 -42.97 -7.49
N LYS A 74 8.73 -43.33 -8.55
CA LYS A 74 8.22 -44.04 -9.73
C LYS A 74 8.98 -45.34 -10.01
N GLY A 75 9.64 -45.91 -9.00
CA GLY A 75 10.52 -47.06 -9.18
C GLY A 75 11.85 -46.65 -9.83
N GLU A 76 12.10 -47.06 -11.07
CA GLU A 76 13.36 -46.75 -11.77
C GLU A 76 13.46 -45.27 -12.22
N ASP A 77 12.32 -44.59 -12.42
CA ASP A 77 12.25 -43.21 -12.94
C ASP A 77 12.00 -42.16 -11.83
N SER A 78 12.42 -42.43 -10.59
CA SER A 78 12.20 -41.51 -9.47
C SER A 78 13.01 -40.21 -9.61
N TYR A 79 12.41 -39.06 -9.28
CA TYR A 79 13.05 -37.76 -9.41
C TYR A 79 12.65 -36.81 -8.28
N SER A 80 13.48 -35.78 -8.05
CA SER A 80 13.26 -34.80 -6.98
C SER A 80 13.07 -33.39 -7.55
N ILE A 81 12.07 -32.68 -7.05
CA ILE A 81 11.79 -31.28 -7.41
C ILE A 81 12.17 -30.38 -6.23
N PRO A 82 12.94 -29.29 -6.43
CA PRO A 82 13.23 -28.35 -5.35
C PRO A 82 11.97 -27.57 -4.95
N ILE A 83 11.71 -27.50 -3.64
CA ILE A 83 10.67 -26.66 -3.06
C ILE A 83 11.25 -25.28 -2.77
N THR A 84 10.71 -24.26 -3.45
CA THR A 84 11.20 -22.87 -3.40
C THR A 84 10.14 -21.85 -2.96
N HIS A 85 8.89 -22.27 -2.81
CA HIS A 85 7.76 -21.40 -2.46
C HIS A 85 7.08 -21.87 -1.17
N TRP A 86 6.48 -20.94 -0.42
CA TRP A 86 5.93 -21.20 0.92
C TRP A 86 4.72 -22.13 0.90
N GLU A 87 3.97 -22.09 -0.18
CA GLU A 87 2.83 -22.94 -0.48
C GLU A 87 3.09 -23.49 -1.89
N ASN A 88 3.10 -24.81 -2.06
CA ASN A 88 3.34 -25.46 -3.36
C ASN A 88 2.16 -26.36 -3.67
N VAL A 89 1.59 -26.21 -4.87
CA VAL A 89 0.49 -27.04 -5.35
C VAL A 89 1.03 -28.36 -5.87
N ILE A 90 0.52 -29.47 -5.35
CA ILE A 90 0.72 -30.81 -5.92
C ILE A 90 -0.43 -31.13 -6.88
N GLY A 91 -0.11 -31.68 -8.05
CA GLY A 91 -1.15 -32.19 -8.95
C GLY A 91 -0.62 -32.61 -10.31
N ARG A 92 -1.51 -33.17 -11.15
CA ARG A 92 -1.15 -33.50 -12.55
C ARG A 92 -1.22 -32.32 -13.50
N GLY A 93 -1.85 -31.21 -13.07
CA GLY A 93 -2.06 -30.03 -13.89
C GLY A 93 -0.76 -29.36 -14.27
N LYS A 94 -0.75 -28.63 -15.40
CA LYS A 94 0.41 -27.81 -15.79
C LYS A 94 0.65 -26.62 -14.87
N SER A 95 -0.37 -26.23 -14.10
CA SER A 95 -0.32 -25.14 -13.13
C SER A 95 0.10 -25.59 -11.73
N SER A 96 0.48 -26.85 -11.54
CA SER A 96 0.97 -27.38 -10.27
C SER A 96 2.47 -27.16 -10.17
N ASP A 97 2.95 -26.64 -9.04
CA ASP A 97 4.37 -26.46 -8.76
C ASP A 97 5.09 -27.81 -8.67
N LEU A 98 4.46 -28.76 -7.99
CA LEU A 98 4.92 -30.14 -7.82
C LEU A 98 4.10 -31.05 -8.73
N ARG A 99 4.53 -31.14 -9.98
CA ARG A 99 3.77 -31.87 -11.02
C ARG A 99 4.02 -33.38 -10.96
N ILE A 100 2.95 -34.13 -10.73
CA ILE A 100 2.95 -35.59 -10.72
C ILE A 100 2.19 -36.09 -11.96
N GLU A 101 2.91 -36.71 -12.89
CA GLU A 101 2.32 -37.30 -14.09
C GLU A 101 1.70 -38.67 -13.79
N ASP A 102 0.60 -38.66 -13.04
CA ASP A 102 -0.27 -39.82 -12.79
C ASP A 102 -1.73 -39.43 -13.08
N ARG A 103 -2.47 -40.32 -13.75
CA ARG A 103 -3.89 -40.13 -14.08
C ARG A 103 -4.79 -40.22 -12.84
N ALA A 104 -4.36 -40.94 -11.80
CA ALA A 104 -5.06 -41.01 -10.53
C ALA A 104 -4.90 -39.72 -9.70
N VAL A 105 -3.96 -38.84 -10.05
CA VAL A 105 -3.76 -37.57 -9.37
C VAL A 105 -4.69 -36.50 -9.95
N SER A 106 -5.37 -35.73 -9.09
CA SER A 106 -6.21 -34.61 -9.51
C SER A 106 -5.37 -33.49 -10.14
N ARG A 107 -5.99 -32.64 -10.98
CA ARG A 107 -5.26 -31.53 -11.63
C ARG A 107 -4.62 -30.59 -10.61
N SER A 108 -5.32 -30.34 -9.51
CA SER A 108 -4.81 -29.76 -8.28
C SER A 108 -5.28 -30.70 -7.18
N HIS A 109 -4.35 -31.46 -6.60
CA HIS A 109 -4.65 -32.55 -5.67
C HIS A 109 -4.59 -32.07 -4.23
N GLY A 110 -3.51 -31.39 -3.87
CA GLY A 110 -3.32 -30.83 -2.55
C GLY A 110 -2.19 -29.81 -2.56
N THR A 111 -1.76 -29.38 -1.38
CA THR A 111 -0.62 -28.49 -1.23
C THR A 111 0.28 -28.95 -0.10
N ILE A 112 1.56 -28.66 -0.27
CA ILE A 112 2.55 -28.68 0.80
C ILE A 112 2.88 -27.24 1.12
N SER A 113 2.70 -26.88 2.39
CA SER A 113 3.04 -25.57 2.91
C SER A 113 4.07 -25.68 4.03
N ARG A 114 4.93 -24.67 4.13
CA ARG A 114 5.88 -24.50 5.23
C ARG A 114 5.50 -23.28 6.05
N ASN A 115 5.38 -23.42 7.37
CA ASN A 115 5.08 -22.29 8.24
C ASN A 115 6.34 -21.46 8.56
N ASN A 116 6.20 -20.37 9.32
CA ASN A 116 7.32 -19.50 9.72
C ASN A 116 8.33 -20.20 10.64
N ASP A 117 7.88 -21.20 11.39
CA ASP A 117 8.68 -21.95 12.36
C ASP A 117 9.47 -23.09 11.70
N GLY A 118 9.13 -23.41 10.44
CA GLY A 118 9.79 -24.40 9.61
C GLY A 118 9.09 -25.76 9.59
N ASP A 119 7.93 -25.86 10.22
CA ASP A 119 7.08 -27.05 10.18
C ASP A 119 6.38 -27.12 8.84
N TRP A 120 6.19 -28.36 8.38
CA TRP A 120 5.53 -28.66 7.13
C TRP A 120 4.11 -29.15 7.37
N GLU A 121 3.22 -28.77 6.48
CA GLU A 121 1.83 -29.18 6.48
C GLU A 121 1.44 -29.65 5.09
N TYR A 122 0.66 -30.72 5.04
CA TYR A 122 -0.04 -31.16 3.85
C TYR A 122 -1.53 -30.85 3.96
N MET A 123 -2.14 -30.45 2.86
CA MET A 123 -3.59 -30.30 2.79
C MET A 123 -4.14 -30.82 1.46
N ASP A 124 -5.09 -31.75 1.51
CA ASP A 124 -5.82 -32.23 0.34
C ASP A 124 -6.90 -31.22 -0.10
N PHE A 125 -7.06 -30.97 -1.41
CA PHE A 125 -8.03 -30.03 -1.96
C PHE A 125 -9.38 -30.66 -2.31
N GLY A 126 -9.78 -31.74 -1.64
CA GLY A 126 -10.93 -32.55 -2.01
C GLY A 126 -10.67 -33.31 -3.30
N SER A 127 -9.50 -33.94 -3.39
CA SER A 127 -9.08 -34.70 -4.57
C SER A 127 -9.98 -35.92 -4.79
N THR A 128 -10.06 -36.41 -6.04
CA THR A 128 -10.97 -37.52 -6.39
C THR A 128 -10.64 -38.83 -5.67
N ASN A 129 -9.35 -39.11 -5.44
CA ASN A 129 -8.89 -40.36 -4.83
C ASN A 129 -8.38 -40.19 -3.39
N GLY A 130 -8.35 -38.95 -2.88
CA GLY A 130 -7.73 -38.63 -1.60
C GLY A 130 -6.20 -38.80 -1.62
N ALA A 131 -5.61 -38.47 -0.48
CA ALA A 131 -4.20 -38.71 -0.18
C ALA A 131 -4.05 -39.41 1.16
N LEU A 132 -2.96 -40.18 1.31
CA LEU A 132 -2.60 -40.88 2.54
C LEU A 132 -1.28 -40.30 3.07
N ILE A 133 -1.18 -40.08 4.38
CA ILE A 133 0.07 -39.75 5.08
C ILE A 133 0.42 -40.95 5.94
N ASN A 134 1.56 -41.59 5.66
CA ASN A 134 2.01 -42.81 6.34
C ASN A 134 0.92 -43.90 6.39
N GLY A 135 0.14 -44.03 5.29
CA GLY A 135 -0.98 -44.97 5.17
C GLY A 135 -2.30 -44.53 5.81
N ASN A 136 -2.34 -43.41 6.52
CA ASN A 136 -3.58 -42.87 7.10
C ASN A 136 -4.27 -41.89 6.14
N PRO A 137 -5.59 -41.99 5.94
CA PRO A 137 -6.31 -41.10 5.03
C PRO A 137 -6.42 -39.69 5.59
N THR A 138 -6.12 -38.71 4.74
CA THR A 138 -6.23 -37.29 5.07
C THR A 138 -7.66 -36.77 4.90
N LYS A 139 -8.00 -35.71 5.64
CA LYS A 139 -9.28 -35.01 5.47
C LYS A 139 -9.16 -33.88 4.46
N ALA A 140 -10.12 -33.80 3.53
CA ALA A 140 -10.19 -32.72 2.56
C ALA A 140 -10.31 -31.34 3.25
N PHE A 141 -9.51 -30.38 2.79
CA PHE A 141 -9.42 -29.00 3.27
C PHE A 141 -9.04 -28.85 4.76
N VAL A 142 -8.35 -29.84 5.32
CA VAL A 142 -7.78 -29.79 6.67
C VAL A 142 -6.27 -29.93 6.56
N SER A 143 -5.52 -28.93 7.05
CA SER A 143 -4.07 -29.02 7.16
C SER A 143 -3.69 -30.10 8.17
N GLU A 144 -2.83 -31.02 7.76
CA GLU A 144 -2.25 -32.05 8.61
C GLU A 144 -0.72 -31.85 8.65
N PRO A 145 -0.10 -31.83 9.85
CA PRO A 145 1.35 -31.67 9.96
C PRO A 145 2.07 -32.89 9.38
N ILE A 146 3.21 -32.65 8.75
CA ILE A 146 4.07 -33.68 8.18
C ILE A 146 5.52 -33.44 8.59
N GLU A 147 6.27 -34.51 8.80
CA GLU A 147 7.70 -34.47 9.09
C GLU A 147 8.52 -34.86 7.85
N PRO A 148 9.74 -34.31 7.67
CA PRO A 148 10.64 -34.79 6.63
C PRO A 148 10.91 -36.29 6.78
N GLY A 149 10.66 -37.06 5.72
CA GLY A 149 10.71 -38.53 5.73
C GLY A 149 9.34 -39.21 5.73
N ASP A 150 8.25 -38.50 6.05
CA ASP A 150 6.89 -39.04 5.91
C ASP A 150 6.55 -39.37 4.46
N ILE A 151 5.80 -40.45 4.26
CA ILE A 151 5.33 -40.89 2.95
C ILE A 151 3.95 -40.32 2.69
N ILE A 152 3.84 -39.48 1.67
CA ILE A 152 2.59 -38.91 1.17
C ILE A 152 2.22 -39.66 -0.11
N THR A 153 1.23 -40.54 -0.02
CA THR A 153 0.72 -41.27 -1.19
C THR A 153 -0.36 -40.43 -1.85
N VAL A 154 -0.13 -40.05 -3.11
CA VAL A 154 -1.00 -39.22 -3.92
C VAL A 154 -1.41 -40.00 -5.17
N GLY A 155 -2.68 -40.43 -5.26
CA GLY A 155 -3.09 -41.33 -6.34
C GLY A 155 -2.44 -42.71 -6.20
N ARG A 156 -1.47 -43.04 -7.06
CA ARG A 156 -0.68 -44.29 -6.97
C ARG A 156 0.82 -44.04 -6.75
N THR A 157 1.19 -42.80 -6.46
CA THR A 157 2.57 -42.37 -6.38
C THR A 157 2.90 -42.01 -4.94
N ASP A 158 3.95 -42.61 -4.41
CA ASP A 158 4.49 -42.27 -3.10
C ASP A 158 5.45 -41.08 -3.26
N CYS A 159 5.35 -40.12 -2.35
CA CYS A 159 6.16 -38.92 -2.36
C CYS A 159 6.72 -38.65 -0.96
N THR A 160 7.93 -38.10 -0.89
CA THR A 160 8.62 -37.83 0.38
C THR A 160 9.31 -36.48 0.33
N ILE A 161 9.31 -35.77 1.46
CA ILE A 161 10.06 -34.50 1.61
C ILE A 161 11.42 -34.81 2.22
N PHE A 162 12.49 -34.40 1.53
CA PHE A 162 13.86 -34.45 2.06
C PHE A 162 14.36 -33.05 2.43
N PRO A 163 15.03 -32.89 3.58
CA PRO A 163 15.66 -31.63 3.95
C PRO A 163 16.84 -31.32 3.02
N ILE A 164 17.15 -30.04 2.87
CA ILE A 164 18.38 -29.60 2.19
C ILE A 164 19.63 -29.98 2.98
N SER A 165 20.75 -30.11 2.28
CA SER A 165 22.06 -30.33 2.91
C SER A 165 22.47 -29.14 3.79
N VAL A 166 23.35 -29.38 4.77
CA VAL A 166 23.91 -28.30 5.62
C VAL A 166 24.69 -27.28 4.77
N GLU A 167 25.36 -27.73 3.71
CA GLU A 167 26.11 -26.87 2.78
C GLU A 167 25.18 -25.96 1.96
N GLU A 168 24.10 -26.50 1.38
CA GLU A 168 23.10 -25.69 0.67
C GLU A 168 22.43 -24.69 1.61
N LYS A 169 22.12 -25.10 2.84
CA LYS A 169 21.57 -24.20 3.86
C LYS A 169 22.52 -23.03 4.13
N ASN A 170 23.81 -23.31 4.28
CA ASN A 170 24.83 -22.28 4.49
C ASN A 170 24.99 -21.36 3.27
N ASN A 171 24.93 -21.91 2.06
CA ASN A 171 24.96 -21.14 0.82
C ASN A 171 23.75 -20.20 0.69
N ASN A 172 22.53 -20.67 1.00
CA ASN A 172 21.33 -19.83 1.01
C ASN A 172 21.48 -18.65 2.01
N ILE A 173 22.01 -18.92 3.20
CA ILE A 173 22.26 -17.88 4.21
C ILE A 173 23.28 -16.84 3.71
N LYS A 174 24.35 -17.29 3.04
CA LYS A 174 25.39 -16.42 2.50
C LYS A 174 24.83 -15.51 1.39
N LEU A 175 24.12 -16.09 0.42
CA LEU A 175 23.46 -15.35 -0.66
C LEU A 175 22.51 -14.29 -0.12
N ARG A 176 21.72 -14.61 0.91
CA ARG A 176 20.79 -13.67 1.54
C ARG A 176 21.50 -12.44 2.13
N LYS A 177 22.66 -12.64 2.77
CA LYS A 177 23.45 -11.54 3.34
C LYS A 177 24.09 -10.67 2.26
N GLU A 178 24.59 -11.28 1.19
CA GLU A 178 25.27 -10.59 0.10
C GLU A 178 24.31 -9.75 -0.78
N ASP A 179 23.09 -10.24 -0.98
CA ASP A 179 22.08 -9.59 -1.83
C ASP A 179 21.28 -8.48 -1.11
N THR A 180 21.24 -8.48 0.23
CA THR A 180 20.46 -7.49 0.99
C THR A 180 21.25 -6.19 1.21
N ARG A 181 21.27 -5.30 0.21
CA ARG A 181 21.85 -3.95 0.34
C ARG A 181 20.80 -2.92 0.78
N PHE A 182 20.89 -2.47 2.04
CA PHE A 182 20.08 -1.34 2.52
C PHE A 182 20.85 -0.03 2.43
N THR A 183 20.17 1.03 2.00
CA THR A 183 20.70 2.38 2.15
C THR A 183 20.58 2.84 3.61
N SER A 184 21.59 3.56 4.11
CA SER A 184 21.52 4.17 5.43
C SER A 184 20.38 5.21 5.45
N PRO A 185 19.47 5.19 6.44
CA PRO A 185 18.32 6.10 6.48
C PRO A 185 18.67 7.53 6.90
N TRP A 186 19.83 7.74 7.55
CA TRP A 186 20.17 8.98 8.24
C TRP A 186 20.20 10.21 7.33
N SER A 187 20.84 10.12 6.16
CA SER A 187 20.90 11.24 5.23
C SER A 187 19.54 11.53 4.59
N THR A 188 18.70 10.51 4.40
CA THR A 188 17.33 10.71 3.89
C THR A 188 16.45 11.38 4.93
N LEU A 189 16.59 10.99 6.21
CA LEU A 189 15.94 11.67 7.33
C LEU A 189 16.32 13.14 7.41
N ILE A 190 17.61 13.45 7.32
CA ILE A 190 18.11 14.82 7.31
C ILE A 190 17.52 15.58 6.13
N ALA A 191 17.53 15.00 4.92
CA ALA A 191 16.96 15.63 3.74
C ALA A 191 15.46 15.92 3.86
N ILE A 192 14.66 14.97 4.37
CA ILE A 192 13.22 15.20 4.62
C ILE A 192 13.02 16.29 5.69
N THR A 193 13.84 16.29 6.75
CA THR A 193 13.77 17.31 7.81
C THR A 193 14.12 18.70 7.26
N LEU A 194 15.14 18.80 6.43
CA LEU A 194 15.50 20.05 5.73
C LEU A 194 14.38 20.51 4.80
N PHE A 195 13.74 19.58 4.08
CA PHE A 195 12.58 19.88 3.26
C PHE A 195 11.42 20.43 4.11
N GLN A 196 11.12 19.80 5.25
CA GLN A 196 10.08 20.24 6.19
C GLN A 196 10.35 21.63 6.78
N ILE A 197 11.58 21.90 7.21
CA ILE A 197 11.99 23.20 7.74
C ILE A 197 11.91 24.26 6.64
N GLY A 198 12.40 23.97 5.43
CA GLY A 198 12.29 24.87 4.29
C GLY A 198 10.83 25.18 3.95
N ALA A 199 9.97 24.14 3.94
CA ALA A 199 8.55 24.30 3.67
C ALA A 199 7.87 25.20 4.71
N LEU A 200 8.22 25.06 5.99
CA LEU A 200 7.73 25.94 7.06
C LEU A 200 8.13 27.40 6.84
N VAL A 201 9.39 27.66 6.47
CA VAL A 201 9.87 29.02 6.18
C VAL A 201 9.11 29.60 4.97
N GLN A 202 8.98 28.82 3.89
CA GLN A 202 8.26 29.24 2.68
C GLN A 202 6.79 29.55 2.98
N LEU A 203 6.10 28.70 3.74
CA LEU A 203 4.69 28.90 4.12
C LEU A 203 4.51 30.09 5.06
N LYS A 204 5.46 30.34 5.97
CA LYS A 204 5.44 31.52 6.83
C LYS A 204 5.55 32.81 6.03
N ILE A 205 6.43 32.84 5.02
CA ILE A 205 6.58 33.97 4.11
C ILE A 205 5.31 34.15 3.25
N ALA A 206 4.77 33.05 2.72
CA ALA A 206 3.62 33.12 1.81
C ALA A 206 2.30 33.48 2.49
N LEU A 207 2.01 32.89 3.66
CA LEU A 207 0.73 33.07 4.35
C LEU A 207 0.69 34.33 5.22
N ALA A 208 1.84 34.87 5.62
CA ALA A 208 1.97 36.05 6.49
C ALA A 208 1.01 36.01 7.69
N GLU A 209 -0.04 36.83 7.71
CA GLU A 209 -1.03 36.89 8.80
C GLU A 209 -1.90 35.63 8.93
N ALA A 210 -2.08 34.88 7.84
CA ALA A 210 -2.80 33.60 7.85
C ALA A 210 -1.95 32.44 8.39
N PHE A 211 -0.70 32.68 8.75
CA PHE A 211 0.18 31.65 9.29
C PHE A 211 -0.16 31.34 10.76
N VAL A 212 -0.62 30.12 11.02
CA VAL A 212 -1.06 29.69 12.36
C VAL A 212 0.00 28.78 13.01
N SER A 213 0.10 28.85 14.34
CA SER A 213 1.02 27.99 15.12
C SER A 213 0.78 26.49 14.90
N GLY A 214 -0.45 26.09 14.55
CA GLY A 214 -0.81 24.73 14.17
C GLY A 214 0.01 24.18 12.99
N ILE A 215 0.48 25.05 12.07
CA ILE A 215 1.36 24.66 10.97
C ILE A 215 2.71 24.21 11.52
N VAL A 216 3.32 25.01 12.41
CA VAL A 216 4.61 24.69 13.04
C VAL A 216 4.49 23.37 13.81
N VAL A 217 3.44 23.21 14.62
CA VAL A 217 3.21 21.98 15.39
C VAL A 217 3.03 20.77 14.47
N GLY A 218 2.29 20.91 13.36
CA GLY A 218 2.08 19.82 12.41
C GLY A 218 3.36 19.34 11.76
N PHE A 219 4.17 20.25 11.22
CA PHE A 219 5.44 19.89 10.57
C PHE A 219 6.49 19.38 11.56
N MET A 220 6.68 20.08 12.69
CA MET A 220 7.65 19.66 13.72
C MET A 220 7.23 18.34 14.37
N GLY A 221 5.93 18.15 14.60
CA GLY A 221 5.36 16.90 15.07
C GLY A 221 5.60 15.76 14.08
N LEU A 222 5.42 16.00 12.78
CA LEU A 222 5.71 15.00 11.74
C LEU A 222 7.20 14.65 11.71
N SER A 223 8.09 15.64 11.81
CA SER A 223 9.54 15.40 11.95
C SER A 223 9.81 14.52 13.17
N ALA A 224 9.28 14.88 14.34
CA ALA A 224 9.48 14.13 15.58
C ALA A 224 9.01 12.67 15.47
N ILE A 225 7.81 12.44 14.91
CA ILE A 225 7.28 11.09 14.67
C ILE A 225 8.18 10.30 13.72
N MET A 226 8.63 10.92 12.62
CA MET A 226 9.51 10.28 11.65
C MET A 226 10.86 9.86 12.28
N TRP A 227 11.49 10.74 13.06
CA TRP A 227 12.73 10.44 13.76
C TRP A 227 12.53 9.36 14.83
N ALA A 228 11.48 9.47 15.64
CA ALA A 228 11.12 8.46 16.64
C ALA A 228 10.88 7.09 15.99
N TYR A 229 10.18 7.06 14.85
CA TYR A 229 9.94 5.84 14.08
C TYR A 229 11.24 5.17 13.65
N VAL A 230 12.16 5.91 13.02
CA VAL A 230 13.42 5.33 12.54
C VAL A 230 14.31 4.89 13.69
N ILE A 231 14.42 5.68 14.76
CA ILE A 231 15.18 5.30 15.96
C ILE A 231 14.59 4.01 16.55
N PHE A 232 13.27 3.97 16.76
CA PHE A 232 12.58 2.79 17.27
C PHE A 232 12.83 1.56 16.39
N MET A 233 12.68 1.67 15.07
CA MET A 233 12.94 0.56 14.16
C MET A 233 14.41 0.11 14.17
N LYS A 234 15.36 1.05 14.35
CA LYS A 234 16.78 0.71 14.52
C LYS A 234 17.06 0.01 15.85
N THR A 235 16.40 0.38 16.94
CA THR A 235 16.51 -0.35 18.22
C THR A 235 16.02 -1.80 18.09
N LEU A 236 14.99 -2.01 17.26
CA LEU A 236 14.48 -3.34 16.90
C LEU A 236 15.31 -4.04 15.81
N ARG A 237 16.50 -3.52 15.49
CA ARG A 237 17.44 -4.03 14.47
C ARG A 237 16.83 -4.15 13.06
N ARG A 238 15.80 -3.36 12.76
CA ARG A 238 15.16 -3.31 11.43
C ARG A 238 15.93 -2.39 10.49
N LYS A 239 16.06 -2.80 9.22
CA LYS A 239 16.92 -2.13 8.23
C LYS A 239 16.20 -1.54 7.03
N GLY A 240 15.12 -2.17 6.56
CA GLY A 240 14.31 -1.67 5.45
C GLY A 240 13.35 -0.61 5.95
N LEU A 241 13.57 0.66 5.61
CA LEU A 241 12.74 1.79 6.04
C LEU A 241 12.28 2.64 4.85
N GLU A 242 12.55 2.19 3.63
CA GLU A 242 12.41 3.00 2.43
C GLU A 242 10.93 3.31 2.12
N MET A 243 10.04 2.34 2.33
CA MET A 243 8.60 2.51 2.10
C MET A 243 7.99 3.56 3.03
N GLU A 244 8.40 3.54 4.30
CA GLU A 244 7.89 4.45 5.31
C GLU A 244 8.47 5.85 5.14
N LEU A 245 9.74 5.97 4.73
CA LEU A 245 10.33 7.26 4.38
C LEU A 245 9.65 7.89 3.15
N ILE A 246 9.26 7.09 2.15
CA ILE A 246 8.42 7.56 1.04
C ILE A 246 7.07 8.08 1.57
N ALA A 247 6.41 7.32 2.45
CA ALA A 247 5.12 7.72 3.03
C ALA A 247 5.23 9.01 3.88
N PHE A 248 6.31 9.17 4.65
CA PHE A 248 6.58 10.40 5.40
C PHE A 248 6.86 11.60 4.49
N PHE A 249 7.56 11.40 3.37
CA PHE A 249 7.77 12.45 2.37
C PHE A 249 6.44 12.88 1.73
N LEU A 250 5.60 11.94 1.29
CA LEU A 250 4.27 12.27 0.74
C LEU A 250 3.36 12.93 1.80
N SER A 251 3.40 12.47 3.05
CA SER A 251 2.67 13.08 4.17
C SER A 251 3.15 14.51 4.46
N THR A 252 4.43 14.82 4.21
CA THR A 252 4.96 16.19 4.30
C THR A 252 4.35 17.09 3.24
N LEU A 253 4.25 16.60 2.00
CA LEU A 253 3.55 17.33 0.94
C LEU A 253 2.07 17.52 1.30
N SER A 254 1.42 16.52 1.91
CA SER A 254 0.04 16.63 2.39
C SER A 254 -0.16 17.76 3.40
N LEU A 255 0.75 17.89 4.38
CA LEU A 255 0.70 19.01 5.33
C LEU A 255 0.92 20.36 4.62
N ALA A 256 1.77 20.41 3.61
CA ALA A 256 2.00 21.62 2.83
C ALA A 256 0.77 22.08 2.05
N VAL A 257 0.14 21.21 1.25
CA VAL A 257 -1.09 21.59 0.52
C VAL A 257 -2.26 21.90 1.47
N THR A 258 -2.33 21.20 2.61
CA THR A 258 -3.32 21.52 3.65
C THR A 258 -3.06 22.91 4.25
N ALA A 259 -1.80 23.28 4.49
CA ALA A 259 -1.45 24.59 5.02
C ALA A 259 -1.80 25.72 4.06
N SER A 260 -1.61 25.52 2.76
CA SER A 260 -1.98 26.52 1.75
C SER A 260 -3.50 26.74 1.67
N LYS A 261 -4.31 25.68 1.79
CA LYS A 261 -5.78 25.78 1.66
C LYS A 261 -6.49 26.13 2.97
N TYR A 262 -6.19 25.38 4.04
CA TYR A 262 -6.83 25.47 5.35
C TYR A 262 -5.77 25.43 6.47
N PRO A 263 -5.10 26.56 6.76
CA PRO A 263 -4.09 26.66 7.82
C PRO A 263 -4.52 26.04 9.16
N ASP A 264 -5.76 26.27 9.59
CA ASP A 264 -6.31 25.76 10.85
C ASP A 264 -6.52 24.23 10.85
N ALA A 265 -6.63 23.61 9.67
CA ALA A 265 -6.83 22.17 9.54
C ALA A 265 -5.53 21.37 9.58
N VAL A 266 -4.36 22.02 9.48
CA VAL A 266 -3.06 21.33 9.45
C VAL A 266 -2.83 20.48 10.70
N PHE A 267 -3.22 20.98 11.87
CA PHE A 267 -3.11 20.20 13.11
C PHE A 267 -4.00 18.95 13.09
N LYS A 268 -5.21 19.04 12.54
CA LYS A 268 -6.11 17.88 12.37
C LYS A 268 -5.53 16.86 11.40
N GLN A 269 -4.94 17.33 10.30
CA GLN A 269 -4.30 16.46 9.31
C GLN A 269 -3.05 15.79 9.89
N PHE A 270 -2.27 16.50 10.71
CA PHE A 270 -1.16 15.90 11.47
C PHE A 270 -1.64 14.80 12.41
N ILE A 271 -2.72 15.00 13.17
CA ILE A 271 -3.31 13.96 14.01
C ILE A 271 -3.73 12.75 13.16
N ALA A 272 -4.33 12.96 11.98
CA ALA A 272 -4.68 11.87 11.09
C ALA A 272 -3.47 11.08 10.60
N ILE A 273 -2.35 11.75 10.28
CA ILE A 273 -1.08 11.08 9.95
C ILE A 273 -0.56 10.28 11.15
N ALA A 274 -0.56 10.85 12.37
CA ALA A 274 -0.12 10.17 13.57
C ALA A 274 -0.97 8.92 13.89
N LEU A 275 -2.30 9.02 13.75
CA LEU A 275 -3.22 7.88 13.85
C LEU A 275 -2.97 6.86 12.76
N GLY A 276 -2.67 7.29 11.53
CA GLY A 276 -2.28 6.42 10.43
C GLY A 276 -1.03 5.60 10.75
N VAL A 277 0.04 6.25 11.23
CA VAL A 277 1.26 5.56 11.69
C VAL A 277 0.94 4.58 12.83
N GLY A 278 0.05 4.94 13.76
CA GLY A 278 -0.43 4.04 14.81
C GLY A 278 -1.14 2.80 14.23
N ILE A 279 -2.07 2.99 13.30
CA ILE A 279 -2.77 1.90 12.60
C ILE A 279 -1.78 1.01 11.83
N PHE A 280 -0.76 1.61 11.19
CA PHE A 280 0.31 0.85 10.53
C PHE A 280 1.02 -0.10 11.51
N PHE A 281 1.39 0.35 12.70
CA PHE A 281 1.99 -0.52 13.73
C PHE A 281 1.05 -1.64 14.20
N VAL A 282 -0.22 -1.31 14.45
CA VAL A 282 -1.22 -2.30 14.85
C VAL A 282 -1.38 -3.36 13.76
N MET A 283 -1.53 -2.93 12.50
CA MET A 283 -1.66 -3.82 11.36
C MET A 283 -0.42 -4.69 11.17
N CYS A 284 0.80 -4.13 11.24
CA CYS A 284 2.02 -4.92 11.15
C CYS A 284 2.13 -5.96 12.28
N THR A 285 1.63 -5.65 13.48
CA THR A 285 1.61 -6.59 14.62
C THR A 285 0.63 -7.73 14.38
N LEU A 286 -0.57 -7.42 13.88
CA LEU A 286 -1.59 -8.42 13.55
C LEU A 286 -1.12 -9.33 12.40
N LEU A 287 -0.54 -8.75 11.35
CA LEU A 287 -0.02 -9.45 10.18
C LEU A 287 1.24 -10.29 10.47
N ARG A 288 1.78 -10.25 11.69
CA ARG A 288 2.98 -11.03 12.07
C ARG A 288 2.71 -12.53 12.09
N ASN A 289 1.52 -12.93 12.52
CA ASN A 289 1.10 -14.33 12.58
C ASN A 289 0.01 -14.57 11.52
N LEU A 290 0.28 -15.50 10.60
CA LEU A 290 -0.61 -15.83 9.49
C LEU A 290 -1.91 -16.48 9.96
N GLU A 291 -1.87 -17.40 10.92
CA GLU A 291 -3.05 -18.08 11.45
C GLU A 291 -4.01 -17.07 12.08
N ARG A 292 -3.51 -16.22 12.98
CA ARG A 292 -4.30 -15.15 13.60
C ARG A 292 -4.88 -14.20 12.56
N THR A 293 -4.10 -13.88 11.54
CA THR A 293 -4.54 -13.04 10.43
C THR A 293 -5.71 -13.68 9.68
N GLN A 294 -5.66 -14.99 9.44
CA GLN A 294 -6.75 -15.73 8.79
C GLN A 294 -7.98 -15.88 9.69
N ASP A 295 -7.81 -16.08 10.99
CA ASP A 295 -8.93 -16.19 11.95
C ASP A 295 -9.73 -14.88 12.03
N LEU A 296 -9.03 -13.75 11.97
CA LEU A 296 -9.66 -12.43 11.95
C LEU A 296 -10.46 -12.15 10.67
N ARG A 297 -10.32 -12.95 9.61
CA ARG A 297 -11.05 -12.76 8.34
C ARG A 297 -12.56 -12.64 8.53
N LYS A 298 -13.16 -13.52 9.34
CA LYS A 298 -14.62 -13.51 9.60
C LYS A 298 -15.06 -12.24 10.33
N PHE A 299 -14.24 -11.79 11.29
CA PHE A 299 -14.48 -10.54 12.01
C PHE A 299 -14.36 -9.33 11.08
N MET A 300 -13.33 -9.28 10.24
CA MET A 300 -13.14 -8.19 9.27
C MET A 300 -14.28 -8.13 8.24
N LEU A 301 -14.77 -9.28 7.77
CA LEU A 301 -15.93 -9.36 6.89
C LEU A 301 -17.19 -8.81 7.58
N ALA A 302 -17.48 -9.28 8.80
CA ALA A 302 -18.65 -8.82 9.55
C ALA A 302 -18.58 -7.31 9.85
N ALA A 303 -17.40 -6.82 10.25
CA ALA A 303 -17.17 -5.40 10.51
C ALA A 303 -17.34 -4.55 9.25
N ALA A 304 -16.84 -4.99 8.09
CA ALA A 304 -17.00 -4.29 6.83
C ALA A 304 -18.46 -4.21 6.38
N VAL A 305 -19.18 -5.34 6.46
CA VAL A 305 -20.62 -5.41 6.13
C VAL A 305 -21.40 -4.48 7.04
N LEU A 306 -21.19 -4.57 8.36
CA LEU A 306 -21.86 -3.72 9.33
C LEU A 306 -21.56 -2.24 9.06
N LEU A 307 -20.31 -1.87 8.81
CA LEU A 307 -19.91 -0.50 8.59
C LEU A 307 -20.56 0.11 7.32
N PHE A 308 -20.70 -0.67 6.25
CA PHE A 308 -21.44 -0.24 5.05
C PHE A 308 -22.94 -0.13 5.27
N LEU A 309 -23.56 -1.08 6.00
CA LEU A 309 -24.97 -0.99 6.35
C LEU A 309 -25.26 0.24 7.23
N VAL A 310 -24.42 0.50 8.22
CA VAL A 310 -24.49 1.71 9.06
C VAL A 310 -24.35 2.96 8.22
N ASN A 311 -23.43 2.97 7.24
CA ASN A 311 -23.30 4.10 6.33
C ASN A 311 -24.59 4.31 5.52
N LEU A 312 -25.15 3.25 4.92
CA LEU A 312 -26.40 3.38 4.15
C LEU A 312 -27.58 3.89 5.00
N ALA A 313 -27.60 3.56 6.29
CA ALA A 313 -28.68 3.96 7.20
C ALA A 313 -28.54 5.41 7.72
N ILE A 314 -27.30 5.89 7.94
CA ILE A 314 -27.03 7.14 8.69
C ILE A 314 -26.40 8.24 7.82
N ALA A 315 -25.79 7.88 6.68
CA ALA A 315 -25.03 8.83 5.88
C ALA A 315 -25.88 9.99 5.38
N ARG A 316 -25.30 11.18 5.41
CA ARG A 316 -25.91 12.38 4.83
C ARG A 316 -25.45 12.54 3.40
N THR A 317 -26.37 12.93 2.51
CA THR A 317 -26.03 13.28 1.13
C THR A 317 -25.23 14.57 1.09
N LYS A 318 -23.98 14.52 0.63
CA LYS A 318 -23.10 15.67 0.38
C LYS A 318 -22.58 15.59 -1.05
N PHE A 319 -22.68 16.68 -1.82
CA PHE A 319 -22.27 16.74 -3.23
C PHE A 319 -22.86 15.62 -4.13
N GLY A 320 -24.08 15.16 -3.83
CA GLY A 320 -24.76 14.11 -4.59
C GLY A 320 -24.42 12.66 -4.20
N ALA A 321 -23.55 12.45 -3.20
CA ALA A 321 -23.22 11.13 -2.67
C ALA A 321 -23.49 11.02 -1.15
N ALA A 322 -23.99 9.87 -0.70
CA ALA A 322 -24.26 9.58 0.72
C ALA A 322 -23.16 8.68 1.31
N ASN A 323 -21.93 9.18 1.32
CA ASN A 323 -20.72 8.40 1.67
C ASN A 323 -19.98 8.88 2.93
N TRP A 324 -20.48 9.89 3.65
CA TRP A 324 -19.85 10.43 4.86
C TRP A 324 -20.74 10.28 6.10
N ILE A 325 -20.13 9.83 7.20
CA ILE A 325 -20.74 9.78 8.53
C ILE A 325 -20.09 10.86 9.40
N GLN A 326 -20.90 11.67 10.08
CA GLN A 326 -20.43 12.69 11.01
C GLN A 326 -20.88 12.35 12.43
N ILE A 327 -19.93 12.08 13.33
CA ILE A 327 -20.17 11.76 14.74
C ILE A 327 -19.34 12.71 15.60
N GLY A 328 -20.01 13.50 16.45
CA GLY A 328 -19.32 14.34 17.45
C GLY A 328 -18.27 15.31 16.87
N GLY A 329 -18.49 15.84 15.67
CA GLY A 329 -17.53 16.74 14.99
C GLY A 329 -16.41 16.04 14.21
N VAL A 330 -16.31 14.71 14.25
CA VAL A 330 -15.42 13.91 13.41
C VAL A 330 -16.17 13.45 12.17
N SER A 331 -15.57 13.67 11.00
CA SER A 331 -16.07 13.19 9.71
C SER A 331 -15.29 11.94 9.32
N LEU A 332 -16.00 10.83 9.09
CA LEU A 332 -15.40 9.55 8.72
C LEU A 332 -16.02 9.08 7.41
N GLN A 333 -15.15 8.62 6.49
CA GLN A 333 -15.58 7.99 5.25
C GLN A 333 -15.43 6.46 5.39
N PRO A 334 -16.54 5.71 5.52
CA PRO A 334 -16.51 4.27 5.75
C PRO A 334 -15.76 3.47 4.68
N SER A 335 -15.87 3.88 3.42
CA SER A 335 -15.23 3.19 2.29
C SER A 335 -13.70 3.13 2.40
N GLU A 336 -13.08 4.15 3.00
CA GLU A 336 -11.63 4.17 3.24
C GLU A 336 -11.19 3.07 4.22
N ILE A 337 -11.98 2.81 5.27
CA ILE A 337 -11.71 1.75 6.25
C ILE A 337 -12.03 0.37 5.65
N VAL A 338 -13.13 0.27 4.90
CA VAL A 338 -13.53 -0.99 4.27
C VAL A 338 -12.51 -1.46 3.24
N LYS A 339 -11.70 -0.58 2.62
CA LYS A 339 -10.56 -1.01 1.76
C LYS A 339 -9.61 -1.96 2.49
N LEU A 340 -9.29 -1.69 3.76
CA LEU A 340 -8.41 -2.53 4.56
C LEU A 340 -9.03 -3.91 4.79
N ALA A 341 -10.29 -3.95 5.21
CA ALA A 341 -11.02 -5.19 5.42
C ALA A 341 -11.23 -5.97 4.12
N TYR A 342 -11.44 -5.26 3.01
CA TYR A 342 -11.66 -5.84 1.70
C TYR A 342 -10.45 -6.64 1.21
N ILE A 343 -9.26 -6.04 1.33
CA ILE A 343 -8.01 -6.74 1.02
C ILE A 343 -7.82 -7.90 1.99
N TRP A 344 -8.01 -7.68 3.29
CA TRP A 344 -7.86 -8.73 4.29
C TRP A 344 -8.71 -9.98 3.98
N VAL A 345 -9.97 -9.77 3.59
CA VAL A 345 -10.90 -10.85 3.23
C VAL A 345 -10.56 -11.47 1.87
N GLY A 346 -10.13 -10.65 0.91
CA GLY A 346 -9.82 -11.10 -0.45
C GLY A 346 -8.51 -11.86 -0.57
N SER A 347 -7.53 -11.57 0.27
CA SER A 347 -6.17 -12.12 0.24
C SER A 347 -6.05 -13.52 0.85
N ALA A 348 -7.08 -14.34 0.79
CA ALA A 348 -7.05 -15.68 1.38
C ALA A 348 -5.85 -16.54 0.88
N THR A 349 -5.29 -17.38 1.76
CA THR A 349 -4.20 -18.32 1.44
C THR A 349 -4.64 -19.45 0.52
N LEU A 350 -3.71 -20.10 -0.18
CA LEU A 350 -3.98 -21.18 -1.13
C LEU A 350 -4.95 -22.24 -0.55
N ASN A 351 -4.80 -22.55 0.74
CA ASN A 351 -5.67 -23.47 1.46
C ASN A 351 -7.15 -23.06 1.40
N ASN A 352 -7.40 -21.77 1.63
CA ASN A 352 -8.73 -21.17 1.56
C ASN A 352 -9.15 -20.85 0.12
N LEU A 353 -8.21 -20.64 -0.80
CA LEU A 353 -8.50 -20.36 -2.22
C LEU A 353 -9.08 -21.55 -2.96
N MET A 354 -8.63 -22.76 -2.65
CA MET A 354 -9.14 -23.97 -3.30
C MET A 354 -10.52 -24.38 -2.77
N ASN A 355 -10.93 -23.84 -1.62
CA ASN A 355 -12.27 -24.03 -1.08
C ASN A 355 -13.30 -23.21 -1.86
N LYS A 356 -14.21 -23.89 -2.57
CA LYS A 356 -15.28 -23.27 -3.37
C LYS A 356 -16.17 -22.33 -2.54
N LYS A 357 -16.41 -22.65 -1.26
CA LYS A 357 -17.26 -21.83 -0.37
C LYS A 357 -16.62 -20.47 -0.10
N ASP A 358 -15.32 -20.44 0.15
CA ASP A 358 -14.58 -19.21 0.46
C ASP A 358 -14.42 -18.29 -0.76
N ASN A 359 -14.25 -18.88 -1.96
CA ASN A 359 -14.32 -18.13 -3.22
C ASN A 359 -15.69 -17.46 -3.40
N LEU A 360 -16.77 -18.21 -3.15
CA LEU A 360 -18.13 -17.70 -3.28
C LEU A 360 -18.42 -16.59 -2.24
N ILE A 361 -17.98 -16.76 -0.99
CA ILE A 361 -18.13 -15.74 0.07
C ILE A 361 -17.45 -14.44 -0.35
N PHE A 362 -16.22 -14.50 -0.86
CA PHE A 362 -15.53 -13.28 -1.33
C PHE A 362 -16.27 -12.63 -2.51
N MET A 363 -16.74 -13.41 -3.48
CA MET A 363 -17.48 -12.88 -4.63
C MET A 363 -18.78 -12.19 -4.21
N LEU A 364 -19.55 -12.79 -3.30
CA LEU A 364 -20.77 -12.20 -2.75
C LEU A 364 -20.46 -10.93 -1.94
N PHE A 365 -19.40 -10.96 -1.14
CA PHE A 365 -18.96 -9.79 -0.38
C PHE A 365 -18.52 -8.64 -1.30
N SER A 366 -17.78 -8.91 -2.37
CA SER A 366 -17.45 -7.91 -3.40
C SER A 366 -18.69 -7.35 -4.07
N GLY A 367 -19.63 -8.21 -4.47
CA GLY A 367 -20.92 -7.79 -5.03
C GLY A 367 -21.71 -6.89 -4.08
N PHE A 368 -21.74 -7.23 -2.79
CA PHE A 368 -22.33 -6.40 -1.74
C PHE A 368 -21.65 -5.03 -1.63
N CYS A 369 -20.31 -4.98 -1.61
CA CYS A 369 -19.57 -3.73 -1.56
C CYS A 369 -19.85 -2.84 -2.80
N PHE A 370 -19.87 -3.43 -4.00
CA PHE A 370 -20.19 -2.70 -5.23
C PHE A 370 -21.62 -2.15 -5.20
N GLY A 371 -22.59 -2.97 -4.77
CA GLY A 371 -23.97 -2.55 -4.62
C GLY A 371 -24.12 -1.39 -3.65
N CYS A 372 -23.46 -1.45 -2.49
CA CYS A 372 -23.47 -0.37 -1.50
C CYS A 372 -22.87 0.93 -2.07
N LEU A 373 -21.70 0.87 -2.70
CA LEU A 373 -21.03 2.05 -3.26
C LEU A 373 -21.84 2.67 -4.42
N ALA A 374 -22.46 1.84 -5.26
CA ALA A 374 -23.35 2.30 -6.33
C ALA A 374 -24.61 2.98 -5.78
N LEU A 375 -25.20 2.46 -4.70
CA LEU A 375 -26.33 3.09 -4.01
C LEU A 375 -25.95 4.43 -3.37
N MET A 376 -24.72 4.53 -2.84
CA MET A 376 -24.18 5.78 -2.28
C MET A 376 -23.85 6.82 -3.35
N GLY A 377 -23.78 6.44 -4.64
CA GLY A 377 -23.36 7.31 -5.74
C GLY A 377 -21.83 7.51 -5.84
N ASP A 378 -21.03 6.66 -5.19
CA ASP A 378 -19.56 6.76 -5.13
C ASP A 378 -18.90 5.86 -6.19
N PHE A 379 -18.98 6.30 -7.45
CA PHE A 379 -18.48 5.53 -8.59
C PHE A 379 -16.96 5.41 -8.65
N GLY A 380 -16.24 6.45 -8.22
CA GLY A 380 -14.77 6.44 -8.18
C GLY A 380 -14.26 5.34 -7.26
N THR A 381 -14.80 5.29 -6.03
CA THR A 381 -14.44 4.26 -5.06
C THR A 381 -14.92 2.88 -5.50
N ALA A 382 -16.11 2.76 -6.08
CA ALA A 382 -16.59 1.49 -6.65
C ALA A 382 -15.60 0.92 -7.69
N MET A 383 -15.04 1.78 -8.54
CA MET A 383 -14.07 1.38 -9.55
C MET A 383 -12.72 0.96 -8.94
N ILE A 384 -12.27 1.61 -7.86
CA ILE A 384 -11.09 1.18 -7.08
C ILE A 384 -11.30 -0.23 -6.51
N PHE A 385 -12.45 -0.48 -5.89
CA PHE A 385 -12.77 -1.82 -5.36
C PHE A 385 -12.88 -2.85 -6.49
N PHE A 386 -13.42 -2.47 -7.65
CA PHE A 386 -13.57 -3.36 -8.79
C PHE A 386 -12.23 -3.76 -9.39
N VAL A 387 -11.30 -2.83 -9.57
CA VAL A 387 -9.94 -3.16 -10.02
C VAL A 387 -9.23 -4.04 -8.99
N SER A 388 -9.39 -3.74 -7.70
CA SER A 388 -8.85 -4.60 -6.64
C SER A 388 -9.43 -6.01 -6.68
N PHE A 389 -10.75 -6.15 -6.92
CA PHE A 389 -11.40 -7.45 -7.14
C PHE A 389 -10.77 -8.23 -8.29
N LEU A 390 -10.53 -7.58 -9.44
CA LEU A 390 -9.92 -8.22 -10.59
C LEU A 390 -8.51 -8.72 -10.27
N ILE A 391 -7.69 -7.89 -9.60
CA ILE A 391 -6.33 -8.27 -9.21
C ILE A 391 -6.36 -9.44 -8.22
N ILE A 392 -7.21 -9.39 -7.19
CA ILE A 392 -7.37 -10.47 -6.22
C ILE A 392 -7.84 -11.74 -6.94
N SER A 393 -8.90 -11.66 -7.73
CA SER A 393 -9.46 -12.80 -8.46
C SER A 393 -8.43 -13.42 -9.42
N PHE A 394 -7.61 -12.59 -10.07
CA PHE A 394 -6.54 -13.03 -10.95
C PHE A 394 -5.47 -13.80 -10.17
N LEU A 395 -4.92 -13.20 -9.12
CA LEU A 395 -3.86 -13.84 -8.32
C LEU A 395 -4.35 -15.12 -7.62
N ARG A 396 -5.65 -15.23 -7.35
CA ARG A 396 -6.27 -16.44 -6.78
C ARG A 396 -6.43 -17.58 -7.79
N THR A 397 -6.72 -17.26 -9.05
CA THR A 397 -7.18 -18.27 -10.03
C THR A 397 -6.18 -18.51 -11.16
N GLY A 398 -5.38 -17.52 -11.51
CA GLY A 398 -4.52 -17.52 -12.70
C GLY A 398 -5.29 -17.53 -14.04
N ASP A 399 -6.62 -17.39 -14.01
CA ASP A 399 -7.49 -17.57 -15.17
C ASP A 399 -7.86 -16.21 -15.80
N PHE A 400 -7.17 -15.88 -16.88
CA PHE A 400 -7.44 -14.68 -17.68
C PHE A 400 -8.82 -14.69 -18.34
N THR A 401 -9.37 -15.85 -18.68
CA THR A 401 -10.67 -15.95 -19.33
C THR A 401 -11.78 -15.48 -18.40
N ARG A 402 -11.72 -15.84 -17.11
CA ARG A 402 -12.66 -15.35 -16.09
C ARG A 402 -12.60 -13.83 -15.94
N LEU A 403 -11.39 -13.25 -15.96
CA LEU A 403 -11.25 -11.79 -15.88
C LEU A 403 -11.93 -11.10 -17.05
N ILE A 404 -11.70 -11.57 -18.29
CA ILE A 404 -12.29 -10.98 -19.49
C ILE A 404 -13.82 -11.02 -19.41
N VAL A 405 -14.38 -12.15 -18.96
CA VAL A 405 -15.83 -12.28 -18.79
C VAL A 405 -16.36 -11.31 -17.73
N VAL A 406 -15.72 -11.23 -16.56
CA VAL A 406 -16.12 -10.31 -15.48
C VAL A 406 -16.04 -8.85 -15.93
N VAL A 407 -14.97 -8.47 -16.62
CA VAL A 407 -14.81 -7.13 -17.19
C VAL A 407 -15.88 -6.84 -18.24
N GLY A 408 -16.19 -7.81 -19.10
CA GLY A 408 -17.27 -7.69 -20.09
C GLY A 408 -18.63 -7.45 -19.43
N ILE A 409 -18.97 -8.25 -18.40
CA ILE A 409 -20.22 -8.09 -17.64
C ILE A 409 -20.27 -6.71 -16.95
N ALA A 410 -19.18 -6.31 -16.30
CA ALA A 410 -19.08 -5.01 -15.64
C ALA A 410 -19.19 -3.85 -16.64
N GLY A 411 -18.61 -3.99 -17.83
CA GLY A 411 -18.72 -3.00 -18.92
C GLY A 411 -20.17 -2.83 -19.38
N VAL A 412 -20.90 -3.92 -19.60
CA VAL A 412 -22.33 -3.88 -19.92
C VAL A 412 -23.13 -3.24 -18.79
N GLY A 413 -22.86 -3.62 -17.53
CA GLY A 413 -23.48 -3.01 -16.35
C GLY A 413 -23.22 -1.51 -16.25
N GLY A 414 -21.98 -1.06 -16.50
CA GLY A 414 -21.60 0.35 -16.53
C GLY A 414 -22.35 1.13 -17.62
N LEU A 415 -22.46 0.58 -18.83
CA LEU A 415 -23.24 1.18 -19.91
C LEU A 415 -24.73 1.28 -19.58
N MET A 416 -25.29 0.29 -18.86
CA MET A 416 -26.68 0.38 -18.39
C MET A 416 -26.85 1.49 -17.35
N VAL A 417 -25.92 1.66 -16.42
CA VAL A 417 -25.99 2.72 -15.39
C VAL A 417 -26.04 4.12 -16.03
N LEU A 418 -25.33 4.34 -17.15
CA LEU A 418 -25.41 5.61 -17.89
C LEU A 418 -26.83 5.96 -18.35
N LYS A 419 -27.68 4.96 -18.61
CA LYS A 419 -29.09 5.17 -18.99
C LYS A 419 -29.99 5.47 -17.80
N PHE A 420 -29.68 4.91 -16.62
CA PHE A 420 -30.54 5.01 -15.44
C PHE A 420 -30.15 6.14 -14.48
N LYS A 421 -28.92 6.65 -14.56
CA LYS A 421 -28.42 7.71 -13.68
C LYS A 421 -27.99 8.91 -14.51
N ALA A 422 -28.92 9.85 -14.69
CA ALA A 422 -28.70 11.11 -15.41
C ALA A 422 -27.45 11.88 -14.91
N TYR A 423 -27.17 11.82 -13.61
CA TYR A 423 -25.98 12.42 -13.01
C TYR A 423 -24.65 11.88 -13.59
N VAL A 424 -24.56 10.57 -13.82
CA VAL A 424 -23.33 9.95 -14.37
C VAL A 424 -23.17 10.34 -15.84
N ALA A 425 -24.27 10.26 -16.61
CA ALA A 425 -24.27 10.71 -18.00
C ALA A 425 -23.86 12.19 -18.13
N GLN A 426 -24.31 13.05 -17.20
CA GLN A 426 -23.91 14.45 -17.16
C GLN A 426 -22.41 14.61 -16.93
N ARG A 427 -21.78 13.83 -16.04
CA ARG A 427 -20.31 13.89 -15.85
C ARG A 427 -19.54 13.56 -17.13
N PHE A 428 -20.00 12.57 -17.91
CA PHE A 428 -19.38 12.24 -19.21
C PHE A 428 -19.63 13.33 -20.27
N ALA A 429 -20.83 13.89 -20.33
CA ALA A 429 -21.16 14.97 -21.26
C ALA A 429 -20.38 16.26 -20.95
N THR A 430 -20.24 16.61 -19.68
CA THR A 430 -19.38 17.71 -19.22
C THR A 430 -17.92 17.43 -19.51
N TRP A 431 -17.42 16.22 -19.23
CA TRP A 431 -16.03 15.84 -19.50
C TRP A 431 -15.65 15.99 -20.98
N LEU A 432 -16.54 15.64 -21.91
CA LEU A 432 -16.26 15.77 -23.34
C LEU A 432 -16.17 17.24 -23.82
N HIS A 433 -16.69 18.17 -23.02
CA HIS A 433 -16.85 19.59 -23.33
C HIS A 433 -16.49 20.48 -22.13
N VAL A 434 -15.42 20.14 -21.39
CA VAL A 434 -15.09 20.77 -20.09
C VAL A 434 -14.98 22.29 -20.17
N TRP A 435 -14.43 22.80 -21.27
CA TRP A 435 -14.25 24.23 -21.50
C TRP A 435 -15.57 24.96 -21.82
N ASP A 436 -16.56 24.28 -22.41
CA ASP A 436 -17.89 24.87 -22.66
C ASP A 436 -18.67 25.03 -21.33
N TYR A 437 -18.36 24.20 -20.34
CA TYR A 437 -18.95 24.22 -19.00
C TYR A 437 -18.01 24.81 -17.94
N ALA A 438 -17.08 25.69 -18.33
CA ALA A 438 -16.02 26.21 -17.46
C ALA A 438 -16.53 26.91 -16.20
N ASP A 439 -17.73 27.49 -16.21
CA ASP A 439 -18.32 28.17 -15.05
C ASP A 439 -19.40 27.34 -14.32
N THR A 440 -19.64 26.10 -14.77
CA THR A 440 -20.67 25.22 -14.20
C THR A 440 -20.07 23.86 -13.81
N ALA A 441 -20.45 22.77 -14.48
CA ALA A 441 -20.02 21.42 -14.11
C ALA A 441 -18.53 21.16 -14.41
N GLY A 442 -17.91 21.90 -15.34
CA GLY A 442 -16.49 21.81 -15.68
C GLY A 442 -15.58 22.67 -14.80
N PHE A 443 -16.13 23.45 -13.87
CA PHE A 443 -15.41 24.48 -13.13
C PHE A 443 -14.16 23.99 -12.39
N GLN A 444 -14.25 22.87 -11.68
CA GLN A 444 -13.11 22.34 -10.93
C GLN A 444 -11.97 21.88 -11.87
N GLN A 445 -12.31 21.23 -12.99
CA GLN A 445 -11.32 20.73 -13.95
C GLN A 445 -10.64 21.87 -14.71
N THR A 446 -11.38 22.85 -15.23
CA THR A 446 -10.80 23.98 -15.99
C THR A 446 -9.85 24.83 -15.13
N ARG A 447 -10.22 25.06 -13.86
CA ARG A 447 -9.36 25.80 -12.92
C ARG A 447 -8.12 24.99 -12.55
N GLY A 448 -8.26 23.69 -12.32
CA GLY A 448 -7.13 22.79 -12.12
C GLY A 448 -6.12 22.83 -13.28
N LEU A 449 -6.59 22.70 -14.52
CA LEU A 449 -5.72 22.77 -15.71
C LEU A 449 -5.01 24.12 -15.83
N THR A 450 -5.75 25.22 -15.59
CA THR A 450 -5.19 26.58 -15.66
C THR A 450 -4.12 26.81 -14.60
N ALA A 451 -4.37 26.34 -13.37
CA ALA A 451 -3.43 26.45 -12.25
C ALA A 451 -2.17 25.60 -12.46
N ALA A 452 -2.34 24.38 -12.97
CA ALA A 452 -1.23 23.51 -13.34
C ALA A 452 -0.35 24.17 -14.42
N ALA A 453 -0.95 24.84 -15.41
CA ALA A 453 -0.22 25.60 -16.42
C ALA A 453 0.57 26.77 -15.81
N SER A 454 0.01 27.50 -14.84
CA SER A 454 0.72 28.60 -14.16
C SER A 454 1.89 28.14 -13.27
N GLY A 455 1.84 26.91 -12.73
CA GLY A 455 2.93 26.35 -11.92
C GLY A 455 4.22 26.06 -12.69
N GLY A 456 4.10 25.71 -13.97
CA GLY A 456 5.24 25.27 -14.78
C GLY A 456 6.03 24.11 -14.15
N LEU A 457 7.32 24.01 -14.47
CA LEU A 457 8.17 22.91 -13.98
C LEU A 457 8.53 23.02 -12.49
N VAL A 458 8.66 24.25 -12.00
CA VAL A 458 9.32 24.58 -10.72
C VAL A 458 8.34 25.11 -9.66
N GLY A 459 7.10 25.41 -10.05
CA GLY A 459 6.06 25.93 -9.16
C GLY A 459 6.19 27.44 -8.92
N VAL A 460 5.11 28.02 -8.37
CA VAL A 460 5.06 29.41 -7.92
C VAL A 460 5.48 29.58 -6.46
N GLY A 461 5.75 28.48 -5.75
CA GLY A 461 6.10 28.44 -4.33
C GLY A 461 4.91 28.11 -3.44
N ALA A 462 5.16 27.32 -2.39
CA ALA A 462 4.14 26.89 -1.44
C ALA A 462 3.38 28.07 -0.84
N GLY A 463 2.05 27.98 -0.79
CA GLY A 463 1.15 29.01 -0.27
C GLY A 463 0.94 30.22 -1.18
N LYS A 464 1.51 30.26 -2.39
CA LYS A 464 1.35 31.36 -3.36
C LYS A 464 0.45 31.00 -4.55
N GLY A 465 -0.11 29.79 -4.59
CA GLY A 465 -0.99 29.33 -5.65
C GLY A 465 -2.42 29.83 -5.46
N TRP A 466 -3.08 30.25 -6.54
CA TRP A 466 -4.46 30.74 -6.52
C TRP A 466 -5.49 29.60 -6.51
N LEU A 467 -5.13 28.37 -6.93
CA LEU A 467 -6.05 27.23 -6.87
C LEU A 467 -6.41 26.86 -5.43
N SER A 468 -5.58 27.26 -4.46
CA SER A 468 -5.90 27.16 -3.03
C SER A 468 -7.22 27.87 -2.68
N GLU A 469 -7.76 28.77 -3.47
CA GLU A 469 -9.05 29.40 -3.19
C GLU A 469 -10.25 28.52 -3.64
N ILE A 470 -10.04 27.62 -4.61
CA ILE A 470 -11.09 26.78 -5.20
C ILE A 470 -11.54 25.67 -4.22
N PRO A 471 -12.85 25.35 -4.13
CA PRO A 471 -13.32 24.26 -3.27
C PRO A 471 -12.72 22.90 -3.65
N ALA A 472 -12.38 22.11 -2.63
CA ALA A 472 -11.78 20.77 -2.75
C ALA A 472 -10.40 20.74 -3.46
N SER A 473 -9.66 21.84 -3.43
CA SER A 473 -8.32 21.88 -4.05
C SER A 473 -7.25 21.11 -3.29
N ASP A 474 -7.41 20.95 -1.98
CA ASP A 474 -6.56 20.14 -1.10
C ASP A 474 -6.90 18.64 -1.13
N THR A 475 -8.03 18.27 -1.72
CA THR A 475 -8.55 16.90 -1.79
C THR A 475 -8.54 16.39 -3.22
N ASP A 476 -9.54 16.79 -4.01
CA ASP A 476 -9.79 16.23 -5.34
C ASP A 476 -8.87 16.86 -6.41
N LEU A 477 -8.56 18.16 -6.30
CA LEU A 477 -7.61 18.85 -7.19
C LEU A 477 -6.20 18.98 -6.60
N VAL A 478 -5.84 18.08 -5.67
CA VAL A 478 -4.53 18.15 -5.00
C VAL A 478 -3.35 18.02 -5.97
N PHE A 479 -3.54 17.28 -7.07
CA PHE A 479 -2.49 17.11 -8.08
C PHE A 479 -2.20 18.42 -8.83
N PRO A 480 -3.20 19.11 -9.43
CA PRO A 480 -2.99 20.47 -9.96
C PRO A 480 -2.48 21.47 -8.93
N LEU A 481 -2.97 21.44 -7.69
CA LEU A 481 -2.50 22.33 -6.62
C LEU A 481 -1.02 22.11 -6.32
N MET A 482 -0.58 20.85 -6.32
CA MET A 482 0.83 20.52 -6.19
C MET A 482 1.66 21.02 -7.38
N ILE A 483 1.18 20.88 -8.62
CA ILE A 483 1.89 21.40 -9.79
C ILE A 483 2.03 22.91 -9.68
N GLU A 484 0.95 23.61 -9.31
CA GLU A 484 0.97 25.06 -9.16
C GLU A 484 2.01 25.50 -8.13
N GLU A 485 1.95 24.97 -6.91
CA GLU A 485 2.76 25.46 -5.79
C GLU A 485 4.18 24.88 -5.75
N TRP A 486 4.32 23.58 -6.01
CA TRP A 486 5.56 22.81 -5.85
C TRP A 486 6.22 22.44 -7.19
N GLY A 487 5.52 22.63 -8.31
CA GLY A 487 6.02 22.38 -9.65
C GLY A 487 5.75 20.97 -10.16
N LEU A 488 5.71 20.83 -11.49
CA LEU A 488 5.48 19.56 -12.17
C LEU A 488 6.49 18.48 -11.79
N ILE A 489 7.76 18.84 -11.54
CA ILE A 489 8.81 17.86 -11.21
C ILE A 489 8.47 17.12 -9.92
N ILE A 490 8.09 17.84 -8.86
CA ILE A 490 7.72 17.23 -7.57
C ILE A 490 6.43 16.41 -7.71
N ALA A 491 5.47 16.88 -8.51
CA ALA A 491 4.24 16.16 -8.81
C ALA A 491 4.49 14.81 -9.52
N VAL A 492 5.36 14.78 -10.53
CA VAL A 492 5.76 13.55 -11.22
C VAL A 492 6.53 12.62 -10.27
N LEU A 493 7.40 13.17 -9.42
CA LEU A 493 8.12 12.41 -8.41
C LEU A 493 7.17 11.74 -7.40
N ALA A 494 6.09 12.40 -6.99
CA ALA A 494 5.07 11.81 -6.14
C ALA A 494 4.37 10.61 -6.81
N ILE A 495 4.09 10.70 -8.13
CA ILE A 495 3.56 9.57 -8.91
C ILE A 495 4.58 8.41 -8.96
N LEU A 496 5.85 8.72 -9.25
CA LEU A 496 6.92 7.72 -9.30
C LEU A 496 7.13 7.02 -7.95
N ALA A 497 6.89 7.72 -6.84
CA ALA A 497 6.93 7.13 -5.51
C ALA A 497 5.88 6.02 -5.36
N ILE A 498 4.62 6.26 -5.75
CA ILE A 498 3.54 5.27 -5.72
C ILE A 498 3.82 4.10 -6.68
N ILE A 499 4.31 4.39 -7.89
CA ILE A 499 4.68 3.36 -8.87
C ILE A 499 5.78 2.46 -8.31
N THR A 500 6.78 3.03 -7.64
CA THR A 500 7.90 2.27 -7.06
C THR A 500 7.44 1.30 -5.97
N LEU A 501 6.55 1.75 -5.07
CA LEU A 501 5.95 0.86 -4.05
C LEU A 501 5.24 -0.33 -4.70
N SER A 502 4.60 -0.09 -5.85
CA SER A 502 3.88 -1.11 -6.60
C SER A 502 4.78 -2.09 -7.35
N ILE A 503 5.86 -1.59 -7.98
CA ILE A 503 6.89 -2.44 -8.58
C ILE A 503 7.52 -3.34 -7.50
N PHE A 504 7.77 -2.79 -6.31
CA PHE A 504 8.28 -3.56 -5.19
C PHE A 504 7.30 -4.66 -4.75
N ALA A 505 5.98 -4.38 -4.71
CA ALA A 505 4.97 -5.39 -4.39
C ALA A 505 5.02 -6.59 -5.34
N VAL A 506 5.09 -6.33 -6.65
CA VAL A 506 5.18 -7.39 -7.68
C VAL A 506 6.47 -8.20 -7.53
N ARG A 507 7.60 -7.55 -7.26
CA ARG A 507 8.88 -8.24 -7.02
C ARG A 507 8.89 -9.07 -5.74
N SER A 508 8.05 -8.69 -4.77
CA SER A 508 7.91 -9.41 -3.50
C SER A 508 7.10 -10.70 -3.64
N ILE A 509 6.41 -10.93 -4.76
CA ILE A 509 5.62 -12.16 -4.99
C ILE A 509 6.50 -13.41 -4.92
N LEU A 510 7.65 -13.41 -5.60
CA LEU A 510 8.51 -14.58 -5.74
C LEU A 510 9.14 -15.04 -4.41
N ALA A 511 9.42 -14.10 -3.52
CA ALA A 511 10.01 -14.38 -2.21
C ALA A 511 8.99 -14.23 -1.07
N GLY A 512 7.70 -14.13 -1.40
CA GLY A 512 6.65 -13.90 -0.44
C GLY A 512 6.44 -15.10 0.47
N ARG A 513 6.21 -14.83 1.77
CA ARG A 513 6.12 -15.89 2.79
C ARG A 513 4.81 -16.67 2.87
N SER A 514 3.85 -16.31 2.04
CA SER A 514 2.56 -16.99 1.84
C SER A 514 1.81 -16.24 0.76
N THR A 515 0.93 -16.96 0.06
CA THR A 515 0.00 -16.41 -0.91
C THR A 515 -0.85 -15.27 -0.31
N PHE A 516 -1.14 -15.31 1.00
CA PHE A 516 -1.89 -14.22 1.64
C PHE A 516 -1.17 -12.87 1.54
N TYR A 517 0.09 -12.81 1.95
CA TYR A 517 0.83 -11.54 2.01
C TYR A 517 1.12 -11.00 0.62
N THR A 518 1.37 -11.87 -0.36
CA THR A 518 1.62 -11.45 -1.75
C THR A 518 0.36 -10.89 -2.39
N ILE A 519 -0.78 -11.58 -2.27
CA ILE A 519 -2.07 -11.07 -2.76
C ILE A 519 -2.42 -9.76 -2.04
N ALA A 520 -2.23 -9.69 -0.72
CA ALA A 520 -2.54 -8.48 0.05
C ALA A 520 -1.70 -7.28 -0.39
N ALA A 521 -0.38 -7.45 -0.52
CA ALA A 521 0.53 -6.40 -0.97
C ALA A 521 0.21 -5.92 -2.39
N CYS A 522 0.01 -6.85 -3.33
CA CYS A 522 -0.33 -6.50 -4.71
C CYS A 522 -1.70 -5.81 -4.82
N SER A 523 -2.67 -6.23 -4.02
CA SER A 523 -4.02 -5.64 -4.01
C SER A 523 -4.04 -4.26 -3.34
N ALA A 524 -3.23 -4.03 -2.31
CA ALA A 524 -3.07 -2.73 -1.69
C ALA A 524 -2.40 -1.74 -2.64
N MET A 525 -1.33 -2.17 -3.32
CA MET A 525 -0.63 -1.30 -4.27
C MET A 525 -1.41 -1.06 -5.56
N SER A 526 -2.22 -2.03 -6.01
CA SER A 526 -3.13 -1.79 -7.14
C SER A 526 -4.21 -0.76 -6.79
N MET A 527 -4.72 -0.75 -5.55
CA MET A 527 -5.59 0.33 -5.08
C MET A 527 -4.88 1.68 -5.13
N PHE A 528 -3.62 1.77 -4.68
CA PHE A 528 -2.86 3.02 -4.77
C PHE A 528 -2.66 3.50 -6.21
N ILE A 529 -2.20 2.63 -7.12
CA ILE A 529 -2.01 3.00 -8.53
C ILE A 529 -3.32 3.50 -9.13
N PHE A 530 -4.41 2.75 -8.94
CA PHE A 530 -5.67 3.09 -9.59
C PHE A 530 -6.27 4.36 -9.00
N GLN A 531 -6.17 4.55 -7.68
CA GLN A 531 -6.59 5.77 -7.01
C GLN A 531 -5.77 6.99 -7.46
N THR A 532 -4.43 6.87 -7.55
CA THR A 532 -3.56 7.89 -8.14
C THR A 532 -3.91 8.17 -9.60
N ALA A 533 -4.17 7.15 -10.41
CA ALA A 533 -4.54 7.32 -11.82
C ALA A 533 -5.86 8.08 -11.98
N LEU A 534 -6.88 7.75 -11.19
CA LEU A 534 -8.16 8.45 -11.23
C LEU A 534 -8.04 9.92 -10.79
N ASN A 535 -7.23 10.22 -9.78
CA ASN A 535 -7.00 11.60 -9.34
C ASN A 535 -6.21 12.39 -10.40
N VAL A 536 -5.09 11.86 -10.88
CA VAL A 536 -4.21 12.51 -11.86
C VAL A 536 -4.92 12.68 -13.20
N PHE A 537 -5.43 11.59 -13.79
CA PHE A 537 -6.08 11.63 -15.10
C PHE A 537 -7.41 12.38 -15.06
N GLY A 538 -8.14 12.34 -13.93
CA GLY A 538 -9.33 13.16 -13.73
C GLY A 538 -9.03 14.66 -13.70
N ALA A 539 -7.90 15.03 -13.10
CA ALA A 539 -7.46 16.42 -13.01
C ALA A 539 -6.81 16.95 -14.30
N THR A 540 -6.21 16.08 -15.12
CA THR A 540 -5.62 16.44 -16.43
C THR A 540 -6.58 16.21 -17.61
N ASP A 541 -7.87 16.05 -17.35
CA ASP A 541 -8.93 15.88 -18.38
C ASP A 541 -8.79 14.63 -19.28
N ILE A 542 -7.97 13.66 -18.88
CA ILE A 542 -7.80 12.38 -19.60
C ILE A 542 -8.95 11.43 -19.27
N LEU A 543 -9.47 11.49 -18.05
CA LEU A 543 -10.65 10.75 -17.58
C LEU A 543 -11.67 11.72 -16.97
N PRO A 544 -12.96 11.33 -16.89
CA PRO A 544 -13.96 12.11 -16.18
C PRO A 544 -13.56 12.35 -14.72
N PHE A 545 -13.89 13.52 -14.19
CA PHE A 545 -13.63 13.85 -12.79
C PHE A 545 -14.39 12.90 -11.85
N THR A 546 -13.64 12.13 -11.06
CA THR A 546 -14.21 11.13 -10.14
C THR A 546 -14.29 11.62 -8.69
N GLY A 547 -13.49 12.62 -8.29
CA GLY A 547 -13.46 13.13 -6.91
C GLY A 547 -12.86 12.15 -5.90
N VAL A 548 -11.83 11.41 -6.30
CA VAL A 548 -11.10 10.48 -5.41
C VAL A 548 -9.80 11.10 -4.93
N THR A 549 -9.39 10.78 -3.71
CA THR A 549 -8.18 11.32 -3.09
C THR A 549 -6.91 10.71 -3.70
N PHE A 550 -5.81 11.45 -3.73
CA PHE A 550 -4.47 10.93 -3.99
C PHE A 550 -3.89 10.32 -2.70
N PRO A 551 -3.42 9.05 -2.69
CA PRO A 551 -2.91 8.38 -1.48
C PRO A 551 -1.75 9.14 -0.81
N PHE A 552 -1.79 9.28 0.52
CA PHE A 552 -0.85 10.06 1.33
C PHE A 552 -0.72 11.56 1.03
N LEU A 553 -1.39 12.09 0.01
CA LEU A 553 -1.22 13.48 -0.41
C LEU A 553 -2.46 14.33 -0.11
N SER A 554 -3.65 13.88 -0.53
CA SER A 554 -4.88 14.63 -0.31
C SER A 554 -5.19 14.84 1.18
N ASN A 555 -5.78 15.98 1.49
CA ASN A 555 -6.28 16.31 2.83
C ASN A 555 -7.58 15.54 3.17
N GLY A 556 -7.44 14.26 3.52
CA GLY A 556 -8.55 13.45 3.98
C GLY A 556 -8.13 12.61 5.19
N GLY A 557 -8.67 12.94 6.38
CA GLY A 557 -8.25 12.27 7.61
C GLY A 557 -8.41 10.75 7.57
N THR A 558 -9.58 10.24 7.16
CA THR A 558 -9.80 8.78 7.04
C THR A 558 -8.96 8.17 5.91
N SER A 559 -8.76 8.88 4.80
CA SER A 559 -7.99 8.38 3.66
C SER A 559 -6.49 8.29 3.96
N MET A 560 -5.97 9.23 4.75
CA MET A 560 -4.60 9.19 5.26
C MET A 560 -4.39 7.99 6.18
N ILE A 561 -5.31 7.76 7.12
CA ILE A 561 -5.26 6.60 8.03
C ILE A 561 -5.31 5.29 7.23
N ALA A 562 -6.20 5.19 6.25
CA ALA A 562 -6.31 4.02 5.39
C ALA A 562 -5.06 3.80 4.53
N SER A 563 -4.43 4.87 4.03
CA SER A 563 -3.18 4.78 3.25
C SER A 563 -2.04 4.16 4.06
N TRP A 564 -1.86 4.60 5.31
CA TRP A 564 -0.87 3.96 6.21
C TRP A 564 -1.24 2.50 6.53
N GLY A 565 -2.52 2.17 6.70
CA GLY A 565 -2.98 0.78 6.85
C GLY A 565 -2.68 -0.08 5.62
N LEU A 566 -2.90 0.45 4.41
CA LEU A 566 -2.62 -0.25 3.15
C LEU A 566 -1.11 -0.51 2.97
N LEU A 567 -0.27 0.43 3.41
CA LEU A 567 1.18 0.25 3.41
C LEU A 567 1.65 -0.90 4.32
N ALA A 568 0.90 -1.20 5.39
CA ALA A 568 1.23 -2.32 6.29
C ALA A 568 1.14 -3.68 5.57
N PHE A 569 0.21 -3.84 4.62
CA PHE A 569 0.16 -5.05 3.78
C PHE A 569 1.40 -5.19 2.91
N LEU A 570 1.84 -4.11 2.25
CA LEU A 570 3.09 -4.13 1.50
C LEU A 570 4.28 -4.47 2.41
N LYS A 571 4.34 -3.84 3.58
CA LYS A 571 5.41 -4.10 4.55
C LYS A 571 5.43 -5.54 5.02
N SER A 572 4.28 -6.18 5.18
CA SER A 572 4.18 -7.58 5.59
C SER A 572 4.71 -8.58 4.54
N ALA A 573 4.74 -8.19 3.26
CA ALA A 573 5.33 -8.97 2.18
C ALA A 573 6.84 -8.76 2.01
N ASP A 574 7.44 -7.78 2.68
CA ASP A 574 8.88 -7.50 2.58
C ASP A 574 9.71 -8.52 3.37
N THR A 575 10.15 -9.59 2.69
CA THR A 575 10.93 -10.70 3.25
C THR A 575 12.44 -10.47 3.28
N ARG A 576 12.91 -9.29 2.83
CA ARG A 576 14.32 -8.89 2.92
C ARG A 576 14.82 -8.99 4.36
N GLN A 577 16.08 -9.38 4.55
CA GLN A 577 16.60 -9.71 5.87
C GLN A 577 16.47 -8.53 6.85
N ASN A 578 15.75 -8.73 7.95
CA ASN A 578 15.46 -7.71 8.96
C ASN A 578 14.77 -6.44 8.41
N ALA A 579 14.12 -6.49 7.23
CA ALA A 579 13.46 -5.32 6.65
C ALA A 579 12.10 -5.03 7.29
N SER A 580 11.29 -6.06 7.49
CA SER A 580 9.91 -5.89 7.94
C SER A 580 9.74 -6.05 9.45
N PHE A 581 9.10 -5.07 10.08
CA PHE A 581 8.62 -5.20 11.45
C PHE A 581 7.50 -6.24 11.59
N ALA A 582 6.71 -6.43 10.52
CA ALA A 582 5.64 -7.42 10.44
C ALA A 582 6.16 -8.87 10.30
N ILE A 583 7.48 -9.09 10.33
CA ILE A 583 8.09 -10.42 10.35
C ILE A 583 8.79 -10.64 11.69
N SER A 584 8.42 -11.71 12.38
CA SER A 584 9.02 -12.12 13.65
C SER A 584 10.51 -12.45 13.47
N LEU A 585 11.36 -11.98 14.38
CA LEU A 585 12.76 -12.41 14.47
C LEU A 585 12.92 -13.68 15.34
N SER A 586 11.84 -14.45 15.56
CA SER A 586 11.87 -15.60 16.47
C SER A 586 13.04 -16.55 16.15
N ASN A 587 13.78 -16.92 17.19
CA ASN A 587 15.10 -17.57 17.18
C ASN A 587 15.16 -19.00 16.60
N LYS A 588 14.16 -19.51 15.87
CA LYS A 588 14.10 -20.95 15.52
C LYS A 588 14.49 -21.32 14.08
N GLY A 589 14.80 -20.37 13.22
CA GLY A 589 15.30 -20.72 11.86
C GLY A 589 16.09 -19.67 11.11
N LEU A 590 16.25 -18.45 11.66
CA LEU A 590 16.80 -17.31 10.92
C LEU A 590 17.86 -16.49 11.66
N TYR A 591 18.16 -16.82 12.92
CA TYR A 591 19.29 -16.22 13.65
C TYR A 591 20.36 -17.25 13.95
N ILE A 592 21.54 -16.88 13.47
CA ILE A 592 22.85 -17.48 13.62
C ILE A 592 23.31 -17.16 15.04
N ASP A 593 23.67 -18.18 15.82
CA ASP A 593 24.61 -17.96 16.92
C ASP A 593 25.88 -17.40 16.31
N GLY A 594 26.14 -16.12 16.57
CA GLY A 594 27.43 -15.52 16.30
C GLY A 594 28.44 -16.11 17.26
N GLY A 595 28.89 -17.33 16.98
CA GLY A 595 30.17 -17.81 17.46
C GLY A 595 31.27 -17.14 16.65
N GLU A 596 31.86 -16.10 17.22
CA GLU A 596 33.31 -15.95 17.42
C GLU A 596 33.63 -14.56 18.01
N ALA A 597 34.63 -14.58 18.89
CA ALA A 597 35.16 -13.59 19.85
C ALA A 597 35.07 -12.09 19.52
#